data_AF-A0A455RFW4-F1
#
_entry.id   AF-A0A455RFW4-F1
#
_cell.length_a   1.000
_cell.length_b   1.000
_cell.length_c   1.000
_cell.angle_alpha   90.00
_cell.angle_beta   90.00
_cell.angle_gamma   90.00
#
_symmetry.space_group_name_H-M   'P 1'
#
loop_
_entity.id
_entity.type
_entity.pdbx_description
1 polymer ?
#
loop_
_entity_poly.entity_id
_entity_poly.type
_entity_poly.pdbx_seq_one_letter_code
_entity_poly.pdbx_strand_id
1 'polypeptide(L)'
;MRSNGSRYPFTDDATIITQSGGGVVARCAWRLARGQKTAALNVCYVCVFKICYLERWDIFAAISNFWNTQIFCQILRQMLNIESMSILNYIFANTSAHSHCDFAQPWQILFQDPASPIAEGVVDLHHDIMFFLTIISIFVSYLLTRVVVLFHETKNNFVKIVHGKVIEIVWTITPSLILAVIAVPSFALLYSMDEVIDPAITVKAIGHQWYWSYEFSDWSSPNGDSIAFDSYMLPEEDLEKGQLRLLEVDNPLYLPVQTHVRLLVTSEDVLHAWAVPSLGIKMDACPGRLNQVAIFLNREGTFYGQCSEICGINHGFMPICVKAVPLESYISWVSSQFDELVFWDLACPYFWPPASSLQ
;
A
#
# COMPACT_ATOMS: atom_id res chain seq x y z
N MET A 1 -28.94 -22.04 -46.21
CA MET A 1 -27.61 -22.52 -46.66
C MET A 1 -26.77 -22.69 -45.39
N ARG A 2 -26.77 -23.84 -44.71
CA ARG A 2 -25.89 -25.03 -44.89
C ARG A 2 -24.41 -24.68 -45.13
N SER A 3 -23.58 -24.84 -44.09
CA SER A 3 -22.42 -25.78 -43.95
C SER A 3 -21.51 -25.28 -42.80
N ASN A 4 -21.45 -25.91 -41.61
CA ASN A 4 -20.57 -27.04 -41.22
C ASN A 4 -19.17 -26.99 -41.86
N GLY A 5 -18.03 -27.14 -41.18
CA GLY A 5 -17.71 -27.47 -39.79
C GLY A 5 -16.30 -28.08 -39.75
N SER A 6 -15.68 -28.19 -38.57
CA SER A 6 -14.69 -29.23 -38.25
C SER A 6 -14.37 -29.24 -36.75
N ARG A 7 -14.96 -30.23 -36.05
CA ARG A 7 -14.55 -30.77 -34.75
C ARG A 7 -13.35 -31.70 -34.97
N TYR A 8 -12.46 -31.85 -33.99
CA TYR A 8 -12.06 -33.18 -33.51
C TYR A 8 -11.83 -33.18 -31.99
N PRO A 9 -12.17 -34.29 -31.30
CA PRO A 9 -12.22 -34.43 -29.85
C PRO A 9 -10.96 -35.14 -29.30
N PHE A 10 -10.74 -35.08 -27.99
CA PHE A 10 -10.00 -36.12 -27.28
C PHE A 10 -10.79 -36.55 -26.05
N THR A 11 -10.81 -37.86 -25.90
CA THR A 11 -11.73 -38.70 -25.12
C THR A 11 -11.32 -38.84 -23.66
N ASP A 12 -12.34 -39.06 -22.82
CA ASP A 12 -12.22 -39.61 -21.47
C ASP A 12 -11.57 -40.99 -21.49
N ASP A 13 -10.66 -41.23 -20.55
CA ASP A 13 -10.41 -42.56 -20.00
C ASP A 13 -10.53 -42.49 -18.48
N ALA A 14 -11.52 -43.22 -17.97
CA ALA A 14 -11.81 -43.39 -16.56
C ALA A 14 -10.79 -44.33 -15.90
N THR A 15 -10.41 -44.04 -14.66
CA THR A 15 -10.22 -45.13 -13.68
C THR A 15 -10.51 -44.64 -12.26
N ILE A 16 -11.67 -45.07 -11.77
CA ILE A 16 -12.04 -45.04 -10.35
C ILE A 16 -11.18 -46.08 -9.62
N ILE A 17 -10.40 -45.63 -8.64
CA ILE A 17 -9.99 -46.47 -7.51
C ILE A 17 -10.44 -45.72 -6.24
N THR A 18 -11.42 -46.31 -5.58
CA THR A 18 -11.93 -45.95 -4.26
C THR A 18 -10.98 -46.40 -3.14
N GLN A 19 -11.12 -45.73 -1.98
CA GLN A 19 -10.50 -45.97 -0.65
C GLN A 19 -9.10 -45.35 -0.51
N SER A 20 -8.74 -44.58 0.52
CA SER A 20 -9.31 -44.31 1.85
C SER A 20 -8.70 -42.99 2.39
N GLY A 21 -9.33 -42.39 3.41
CA GLY A 21 -9.06 -41.05 3.93
C GLY A 21 -7.61 -40.69 4.26
N GLY A 22 -7.31 -39.39 4.18
CA GLY A 22 -6.03 -38.79 4.55
C GLY A 22 -5.44 -37.74 3.58
N GLY A 23 -6.21 -37.23 2.61
CA GLY A 23 -5.66 -36.58 1.41
C GLY A 23 -5.63 -35.05 1.32
N VAL A 24 -5.99 -34.30 2.38
CA VAL A 24 -6.00 -32.81 2.33
C VAL A 24 -4.67 -32.21 2.83
N VAL A 25 -4.04 -32.82 3.84
CA VAL A 25 -2.77 -32.33 4.43
C VAL A 25 -1.56 -32.61 3.52
N ALA A 26 -1.55 -33.74 2.80
CA ALA A 26 -0.40 -34.15 1.98
C ALA A 26 -0.25 -33.36 0.67
N ARG A 27 -1.35 -32.82 0.11
CA ARG A 27 -1.31 -31.99 -1.12
C ARG A 27 -0.76 -30.59 -0.85
N CYS A 28 -0.94 -30.08 0.38
CA CYS A 28 -0.37 -28.81 0.82
C CYS A 28 1.17 -28.93 0.97
N ALA A 29 1.66 -30.01 1.57
CA ALA A 29 3.09 -30.26 1.76
C ALA A 29 3.88 -30.41 0.44
N TRP A 30 3.29 -31.02 -0.59
CA TRP A 30 3.97 -31.22 -1.88
C TRP A 30 3.99 -29.96 -2.77
N ARG A 31 3.04 -29.03 -2.63
CA ARG A 31 3.08 -27.69 -3.26
C ARG A 31 4.05 -26.74 -2.54
N LEU A 32 4.11 -26.79 -1.20
CA LEU A 32 5.07 -26.03 -0.38
C LEU A 32 6.54 -26.43 -0.63
N ALA A 33 6.82 -27.71 -0.89
CA ALA A 33 8.17 -28.19 -1.19
C ALA A 33 8.74 -27.71 -2.54
N ARG A 34 7.88 -27.37 -3.52
CA ARG A 34 8.33 -26.67 -4.75
C ARG A 34 8.58 -25.18 -4.50
N GLY A 35 7.80 -24.56 -3.60
CA GLY A 35 7.98 -23.17 -3.16
C GLY A 35 9.30 -22.92 -2.43
N GLN A 36 9.86 -23.92 -1.74
CA GLN A 36 11.18 -23.77 -1.11
C GLN A 36 12.35 -23.71 -2.11
N LYS A 37 12.22 -24.31 -3.31
CA LYS A 37 13.26 -24.21 -4.35
C LYS A 37 13.22 -22.88 -5.10
N THR A 38 12.06 -22.23 -5.21
CA THR A 38 11.94 -20.86 -5.74
C THR A 38 12.25 -19.80 -4.68
N ALA A 39 12.00 -20.06 -3.40
CA ALA A 39 12.45 -19.19 -2.31
C ALA A 39 13.97 -19.05 -2.25
N ALA A 40 14.74 -20.12 -2.53
CA ALA A 40 16.20 -20.05 -2.60
C ALA A 40 16.72 -19.21 -3.80
N LEU A 41 15.96 -19.13 -4.89
CA LEU A 41 16.25 -18.25 -6.04
C LEU A 41 15.81 -16.80 -5.81
N ASN A 42 14.71 -16.57 -5.06
CA ASN A 42 14.22 -15.23 -4.72
C ASN A 42 15.03 -14.56 -3.61
N VAL A 43 15.56 -15.32 -2.65
CA VAL A 43 16.61 -14.82 -1.73
C VAL A 43 17.85 -14.39 -2.52
N CYS A 44 18.14 -15.03 -3.66
CA CYS A 44 19.23 -14.63 -4.54
C CYS A 44 18.92 -13.33 -5.28
N TYR A 45 17.69 -13.09 -5.78
CA TYR A 45 17.35 -11.83 -6.45
C TYR A 45 17.20 -10.65 -5.50
N VAL A 46 16.64 -10.82 -4.29
CA VAL A 46 16.57 -9.75 -3.27
C VAL A 46 17.96 -9.46 -2.70
N CYS A 47 18.82 -10.48 -2.51
CA CYS A 47 20.23 -10.25 -2.18
C CYS A 47 21.00 -9.63 -3.33
N VAL A 48 20.75 -10.00 -4.59
CA VAL A 48 21.41 -9.38 -5.76
C VAL A 48 20.90 -7.95 -5.98
N PHE A 49 19.64 -7.64 -5.66
CA PHE A 49 19.15 -6.27 -5.64
C PHE A 49 19.84 -5.49 -4.52
N LYS A 50 19.89 -6.01 -3.29
CA LYS A 50 20.58 -5.35 -2.17
C LYS A 50 22.09 -5.22 -2.39
N ILE A 51 22.74 -6.18 -3.06
CA ILE A 51 24.18 -6.16 -3.41
C ILE A 51 24.44 -5.23 -4.61
N CYS A 52 23.61 -5.21 -5.65
CA CYS A 52 23.75 -4.26 -6.77
C CYS A 52 23.34 -2.83 -6.41
N TYR A 53 22.42 -2.63 -5.46
CA TYR A 53 22.05 -1.31 -4.93
C TYR A 53 23.16 -0.74 -4.02
N LEU A 54 23.87 -1.61 -3.29
CA LEU A 54 24.94 -1.20 -2.36
C LEU A 54 26.31 -1.03 -3.03
N GLU A 55 26.62 -1.70 -4.15
CA GLU A 55 27.98 -1.69 -4.70
C GLU A 55 28.29 -0.57 -5.72
N ARG A 56 27.36 0.35 -6.04
CA ARG A 56 27.65 1.39 -7.07
C ARG A 56 27.14 2.81 -6.85
N TRP A 57 26.70 3.16 -5.64
CA TRP A 57 26.27 4.53 -5.32
C TRP A 57 26.71 5.00 -3.92
N ASP A 58 28.02 4.93 -3.65
CA ASP A 58 28.62 5.42 -2.40
C ASP A 58 28.32 6.91 -2.12
N ILE A 59 28.06 7.72 -3.16
CA ILE A 59 27.76 9.15 -2.99
C ILE A 59 26.32 9.38 -2.51
N PHE A 60 25.33 8.62 -3.01
CA PHE A 60 23.94 8.78 -2.59
C PHE A 60 23.63 8.03 -1.30
N ALA A 61 24.25 6.88 -1.05
CA ALA A 61 24.23 6.26 0.28
C ALA A 61 24.92 7.14 1.32
N ALA A 62 25.96 7.91 0.96
CA ALA A 62 26.54 8.92 1.85
C ALA A 62 25.61 10.14 2.07
N ILE A 63 24.76 10.49 1.10
CA ILE A 63 23.77 11.58 1.20
C ILE A 63 22.50 11.15 1.93
N SER A 64 22.04 9.90 1.80
CA SER A 64 20.90 9.37 2.58
C SER A 64 21.34 9.04 4.02
N ASN A 65 22.53 8.46 4.23
CA ASN A 65 23.12 8.31 5.56
C ASN A 65 23.55 9.65 6.19
N PHE A 66 23.67 10.72 5.42
CA PHE A 66 23.88 12.08 5.94
C PHE A 66 22.73 12.51 6.87
N TRP A 67 21.53 12.02 6.58
CA TRP A 67 20.30 12.31 7.32
C TRP A 67 19.90 11.19 8.30
N ASN A 68 20.71 10.13 8.40
CA ASN A 68 20.62 9.18 9.49
C ASN A 68 21.20 9.82 10.76
N THR A 69 20.44 10.77 11.32
CA THR A 69 20.55 11.56 12.57
C THR A 69 21.90 12.15 13.02
N GLN A 70 23.06 11.62 12.65
CA GLN A 70 24.36 11.99 13.19
C GLN A 70 25.02 13.16 12.45
N ILE A 71 24.99 13.20 11.11
CA ILE A 71 25.74 14.22 10.34
C ILE A 71 24.92 15.51 10.18
N PHE A 72 23.61 15.41 9.90
CA PHE A 72 22.72 16.58 9.92
C PHE A 72 22.72 17.29 11.28
N CYS A 73 22.69 16.54 12.39
CA CYS A 73 22.86 17.11 13.73
C CYS A 73 24.24 17.74 13.92
N GLN A 74 25.33 17.21 13.34
CA GLN A 74 26.67 17.82 13.42
C GLN A 74 26.78 19.14 12.65
N ILE A 75 26.07 19.29 11.53
CA ILE A 75 26.04 20.53 10.75
C ILE A 75 25.13 21.58 11.40
N LEU A 76 23.97 21.17 11.92
CA LEU A 76 23.15 22.03 12.79
C LEU A 76 23.88 22.44 14.08
N ARG A 77 24.69 21.54 14.65
CA ARG A 77 25.57 21.78 15.80
C ARG A 77 26.65 22.82 15.50
N GLN A 78 27.15 22.89 14.27
CA GLN A 78 28.07 23.94 13.82
C GLN A 78 27.35 25.26 13.49
N MET A 79 26.10 25.22 13.04
CA MET A 79 25.35 26.41 12.64
C MET A 79 24.66 27.15 13.81
N LEU A 80 24.25 26.44 14.88
CA LEU A 80 23.41 27.03 15.94
C LEU A 80 24.13 27.35 17.26
N ASN A 81 25.36 26.89 17.48
CA ASN A 81 26.17 27.22 18.68
C ASN A 81 25.40 27.05 20.02
N ILE A 82 24.59 26.01 20.14
CA ILE A 82 23.81 25.71 21.34
C ILE A 82 24.59 24.67 22.18
N GLU A 83 25.22 25.11 23.27
CA GLU A 83 26.02 24.26 24.17
C GLU A 83 25.19 23.36 25.12
N SER A 84 23.86 23.35 25.06
CA SER A 84 23.01 22.58 26.00
C SER A 84 22.72 21.14 25.55
N MET A 85 23.76 20.31 25.49
CA MET A 85 23.69 18.89 25.11
C MET A 85 23.00 17.93 26.11
N SER A 86 22.45 18.41 27.24
CA SER A 86 21.82 17.54 28.25
C SER A 86 20.33 17.29 28.00
N ILE A 87 19.61 18.23 27.39
CA ILE A 87 18.16 18.15 27.20
C ILE A 87 17.81 17.27 25.99
N LEU A 88 18.57 17.41 24.89
CA LEU A 88 18.37 16.63 23.67
C LEU A 88 18.58 15.13 23.90
N ASN A 89 19.63 14.73 24.63
CA ASN A 89 19.88 13.33 24.96
C ASN A 89 18.83 12.72 25.90
N TYR A 90 18.21 13.52 26.77
CA TYR A 90 17.15 13.06 27.67
C TYR A 90 15.82 12.82 26.94
N ILE A 91 15.55 13.58 25.87
CA ILE A 91 14.36 13.41 25.02
C ILE A 91 14.47 12.14 24.16
N PHE A 92 15.66 11.87 23.60
CA PHE A 92 15.85 10.70 22.72
C PHE A 92 16.03 9.37 23.49
N ALA A 93 16.56 9.39 24.73
CA ALA A 93 16.86 8.16 25.48
C ALA A 93 15.62 7.39 25.99
N ASN A 94 14.43 8.01 26.04
CA ASN A 94 13.22 7.40 26.61
C ASN A 94 12.20 6.87 25.58
N THR A 95 12.57 6.74 24.31
CA THR A 95 11.68 6.26 23.23
C THR A 95 12.02 4.85 22.75
N SER A 96 12.23 3.91 23.68
CA SER A 96 12.45 2.49 23.32
C SER A 96 11.15 1.70 23.11
N ALA A 97 9.98 2.34 23.17
CA ALA A 97 8.75 1.79 22.58
C ALA A 97 8.58 2.42 21.19
N HIS A 98 8.94 1.68 20.14
CA HIS A 98 8.58 2.05 18.77
C HIS A 98 7.06 1.86 18.64
N SER A 99 6.30 2.88 18.99
CA SER A 99 4.86 2.90 18.74
C SER A 99 4.67 3.21 17.27
N HIS A 100 4.12 2.24 16.53
CA HIS A 100 3.85 2.44 15.12
C HIS A 100 2.66 3.36 14.90
N CYS A 101 2.78 4.26 13.94
CA CYS A 101 1.77 5.23 13.55
C CYS A 101 0.86 4.66 12.44
N ASP A 102 0.05 3.65 12.77
CA ASP A 102 -0.80 2.92 11.79
C ASP A 102 -2.04 3.70 11.33
N PHE A 103 -2.35 4.79 12.03
CA PHE A 103 -3.42 5.73 11.76
C PHE A 103 -2.94 7.16 11.98
N ALA A 104 -3.71 8.13 11.50
CA ALA A 104 -3.37 9.55 11.59
C ALA A 104 -3.29 10.00 13.06
N GLN A 105 -2.16 10.62 13.44
CA GLN A 105 -1.97 11.17 14.79
C GLN A 105 -2.23 12.68 14.81
N PRO A 106 -2.75 13.22 15.94
CA PRO A 106 -2.85 14.67 16.11
C PRO A 106 -1.49 15.34 15.94
N TRP A 107 -1.44 16.44 15.18
CA TRP A 107 -0.23 17.23 14.91
C TRP A 107 0.86 16.50 14.10
N GLN A 108 0.52 15.40 13.42
CA GLN A 108 1.41 14.73 12.49
C GLN A 108 1.64 15.58 11.23
N ILE A 109 2.89 15.65 10.77
CA ILE A 109 3.31 16.43 9.59
C ILE A 109 3.68 15.54 8.40
N LEU A 110 4.17 14.32 8.68
CA LEU A 110 4.64 13.35 7.68
C LEU A 110 3.62 12.22 7.47
N PHE A 111 3.98 11.23 6.67
CA PHE A 111 3.16 10.03 6.44
C PHE A 111 2.98 9.20 7.72
N GLN A 112 1.94 8.36 7.69
CA GLN A 112 1.79 7.20 8.56
C GLN A 112 2.96 6.23 8.36
N ASP A 113 3.21 5.37 9.34
CA ASP A 113 4.31 4.42 9.25
C ASP A 113 4.03 3.39 8.16
N PRO A 114 5.00 3.16 7.25
CA PRO A 114 4.81 2.21 6.18
C PRO A 114 4.72 0.77 6.75
N ALA A 115 3.80 -0.01 6.20
CA ALA A 115 3.59 -1.41 6.54
C ALA A 115 3.68 -2.35 5.33
N SER A 116 4.04 -1.81 4.16
CA SER A 116 4.30 -2.56 2.94
C SER A 116 5.60 -2.07 2.27
N PRO A 117 6.28 -2.91 1.46
CA PRO A 117 7.46 -2.49 0.69
C PRO A 117 7.15 -1.33 -0.29
N ILE A 118 5.91 -1.28 -0.79
CA ILE A 118 5.44 -0.20 -1.65
C ILE A 118 5.38 1.11 -0.87
N ALA A 119 4.81 1.11 0.33
CA ALA A 119 4.74 2.29 1.19
C ALA A 119 6.13 2.79 1.58
N GLU A 120 7.07 1.89 1.89
CA GLU A 120 8.47 2.23 2.15
C GLU A 120 9.08 2.95 0.93
N GLY A 121 8.93 2.38 -0.28
CA GLY A 121 9.42 3.00 -1.50
C GLY A 121 8.79 4.36 -1.81
N VAL A 122 7.50 4.55 -1.51
CA VAL A 122 6.81 5.85 -1.66
C VAL A 122 7.38 6.89 -0.69
N VAL A 123 7.63 6.51 0.57
CA VAL A 123 8.21 7.40 1.57
C VAL A 123 9.65 7.80 1.19
N ASP A 124 10.45 6.85 0.70
CA ASP A 124 11.80 7.11 0.23
C ASP A 124 11.82 8.07 -0.96
N LEU A 125 11.00 7.79 -2.00
CA LEU A 125 10.87 8.67 -3.17
C LEU A 125 10.40 10.07 -2.79
N HIS A 126 9.46 10.17 -1.84
CA HIS A 126 9.03 11.46 -1.33
C HIS A 126 10.19 12.23 -0.67
N HIS A 127 10.99 11.60 0.18
CA HIS A 127 12.12 12.26 0.81
C HIS A 127 13.16 12.74 -0.22
N ASP A 128 13.45 11.93 -1.23
CA ASP A 128 14.35 12.31 -2.33
C ASP A 128 13.82 13.55 -3.09
N ILE A 129 12.52 13.56 -3.45
CA ILE A 129 11.91 14.71 -4.14
C ILE A 129 11.91 15.95 -3.23
N MET A 130 11.52 15.80 -1.97
CA MET A 130 11.45 16.90 -1.02
C MET A 130 12.81 17.53 -0.74
N PHE A 131 13.90 16.74 -0.77
CA PHE A 131 15.27 17.25 -0.69
C PHE A 131 15.57 18.24 -1.82
N PHE A 132 15.34 17.84 -3.08
CA PHE A 132 15.57 18.72 -4.23
C PHE A 132 14.66 19.95 -4.20
N LEU A 133 13.37 19.78 -3.89
CA LEU A 133 12.41 20.90 -3.81
C LEU A 133 12.78 21.90 -2.72
N THR A 134 13.25 21.44 -1.56
CA THR A 134 13.68 22.32 -0.47
C THR A 134 14.89 23.16 -0.87
N ILE A 135 15.89 22.56 -1.53
CA ILE A 135 17.07 23.30 -2.05
C ILE A 135 16.65 24.36 -3.07
N ILE A 136 15.80 23.99 -4.03
CA ILE A 136 15.31 24.92 -5.06
C ILE A 136 14.52 26.06 -4.41
N SER A 137 13.64 25.75 -3.45
CA SER A 137 12.85 26.73 -2.71
C SER A 137 13.75 27.73 -1.97
N ILE A 138 14.73 27.26 -1.20
CA ILE A 138 15.69 28.12 -0.50
C ILE A 138 16.47 29.00 -1.48
N PHE A 139 16.93 28.44 -2.61
CA PHE A 139 17.66 29.20 -3.64
C PHE A 139 16.81 30.31 -4.24
N VAL A 140 15.56 30.02 -4.62
CA VAL A 140 14.64 31.02 -5.18
C VAL A 140 14.29 32.09 -4.14
N SER A 141 13.95 31.70 -2.92
CA SER A 141 13.67 32.63 -1.82
C SER A 141 14.87 33.53 -1.51
N TYR A 142 16.09 32.99 -1.54
CA TYR A 142 17.32 33.76 -1.38
C TYR A 142 17.48 34.79 -2.51
N LEU A 143 17.36 34.38 -3.77
CA LEU A 143 17.48 35.30 -4.92
C LEU A 143 16.43 36.40 -4.86
N LEU A 144 15.17 36.08 -4.57
CA LEU A 144 14.10 37.06 -4.42
C LEU A 144 14.41 38.05 -3.29
N THR A 145 14.84 37.56 -2.13
CA THR A 145 15.23 38.42 -0.99
C THR A 145 16.40 39.33 -1.37
N ARG A 146 17.41 38.81 -2.08
CA ARG A 146 18.54 39.60 -2.56
C ARG A 146 18.10 40.68 -3.54
N VAL A 147 17.18 40.36 -4.44
CA VAL A 147 16.64 41.34 -5.40
C VAL A 147 15.95 42.48 -4.67
N VAL A 148 15.07 42.17 -3.71
CA VAL A 148 14.35 43.17 -2.91
C VAL A 148 15.31 44.06 -2.12
N VAL A 149 16.35 43.49 -1.49
CA VAL A 149 17.28 44.24 -0.64
C VAL A 149 18.26 45.12 -1.43
N LEU A 150 18.74 44.64 -2.59
CA LEU A 150 19.77 45.34 -3.39
C LEU A 150 19.17 46.32 -4.40
N PHE A 151 18.05 45.96 -5.03
CA PHE A 151 17.43 46.76 -6.09
C PHE A 151 16.19 47.53 -5.61
N HIS A 152 16.14 47.82 -4.30
CA HIS A 152 15.16 48.76 -3.74
C HIS A 152 15.31 50.14 -4.39
N GLU A 153 14.20 50.86 -4.56
CA GLU A 153 14.11 52.14 -5.27
C GLU A 153 15.22 53.13 -4.87
N THR A 154 15.51 53.22 -3.58
CA THR A 154 16.51 54.16 -3.03
C THR A 154 17.97 53.79 -3.28
N LYS A 155 18.27 52.53 -3.65
CA LYS A 155 19.64 52.00 -3.83
C LYS A 155 19.92 51.56 -5.27
N ASN A 156 18.89 51.47 -6.10
CA ASN A 156 19.00 50.87 -7.42
C ASN A 156 19.75 51.77 -8.40
N ASN A 157 20.73 51.20 -9.11
CA ASN A 157 21.41 51.86 -10.22
C ASN A 157 20.74 51.48 -11.53
N PHE A 158 20.32 52.46 -12.33
CA PHE A 158 19.64 52.22 -13.59
C PHE A 158 20.58 51.61 -14.65
N VAL A 159 20.47 50.30 -14.86
CA VAL A 159 21.15 49.58 -15.94
C VAL A 159 20.11 48.88 -16.81
N LYS A 160 20.16 49.08 -18.13
CA LYS A 160 19.23 48.47 -19.10
C LYS A 160 19.87 47.23 -19.73
N ILE A 161 19.55 46.06 -19.19
CA ILE A 161 19.90 44.75 -19.78
C ILE A 161 18.58 44.05 -20.12
N VAL A 162 18.46 43.55 -21.36
CA VAL A 162 17.20 42.98 -21.86
C VAL A 162 17.29 41.45 -22.04
N HIS A 163 18.46 40.91 -22.39
CA HIS A 163 18.61 39.47 -22.62
C HIS A 163 19.95 38.94 -22.10
N GLY A 164 19.98 37.65 -21.75
CA GLY A 164 21.14 36.98 -21.19
C GLY A 164 21.26 35.55 -21.69
N LYS A 165 21.64 35.36 -22.96
CA LYS A 165 21.68 34.04 -23.61
C LYS A 165 22.40 32.95 -22.80
N VAL A 166 23.50 33.29 -22.15
CA VAL A 166 24.28 32.33 -21.35
C VAL A 166 23.50 31.90 -20.09
N ILE A 167 22.87 32.84 -19.37
CA ILE A 167 22.09 32.50 -18.17
C ILE A 167 20.80 31.76 -18.54
N GLU A 168 20.22 32.09 -19.70
CA GLU A 168 19.09 31.37 -20.28
C GLU A 168 19.40 29.89 -20.50
N ILE A 169 20.56 29.58 -21.10
CA ILE A 169 20.99 28.20 -21.29
C ILE A 169 21.21 27.49 -19.95
N VAL A 170 21.82 28.16 -18.97
CA VAL A 170 22.13 27.56 -17.65
C VAL A 170 20.85 27.18 -16.89
N TRP A 171 19.87 28.08 -16.80
CA TRP A 171 18.62 27.77 -16.09
C TRP A 171 17.68 26.86 -16.86
N THR A 172 17.92 26.59 -18.15
CA THR A 172 17.17 25.59 -18.91
C THR A 172 17.77 24.21 -18.72
N ILE A 173 19.10 24.08 -18.80
CA ILE A 173 19.78 22.78 -18.66
C ILE A 173 19.71 22.29 -17.20
N THR A 174 19.89 23.17 -16.22
CA THR A 174 19.98 22.76 -14.81
C THR A 174 18.71 22.05 -14.31
N PRO A 175 17.48 22.58 -14.49
CA PRO A 175 16.25 21.90 -14.09
C PRO A 175 16.02 20.60 -14.86
N SER A 176 16.37 20.55 -16.15
CA SER A 176 16.25 19.32 -16.94
C SER A 176 17.13 18.19 -16.39
N LEU A 177 18.35 18.50 -15.94
CA LEU A 177 19.21 17.51 -15.30
C LEU A 177 18.67 17.06 -13.93
N ILE A 178 18.13 17.98 -13.12
CA ILE A 178 17.51 17.64 -11.83
C ILE A 178 16.33 16.68 -12.05
N LEU A 179 15.45 16.96 -13.02
CA LEU A 179 14.32 16.09 -13.34
C LEU A 179 14.76 14.71 -13.83
N ALA A 180 15.84 14.64 -14.64
CA ALA A 180 16.38 13.37 -15.10
C ALA A 180 16.86 12.48 -13.93
N VAL A 181 17.47 13.08 -12.89
CA VAL A 181 17.90 12.36 -11.69
C VAL A 181 16.72 11.83 -10.89
N ILE A 182 15.68 12.65 -10.67
CA ILE A 182 14.47 12.26 -9.93
C ILE A 182 13.68 11.17 -10.65
N ALA A 183 13.67 11.18 -11.99
CA ALA A 183 12.91 10.22 -12.79
C ALA A 183 13.38 8.77 -12.62
N VAL A 184 14.67 8.53 -12.38
CA VAL A 184 15.24 7.17 -12.28
C VAL A 184 14.63 6.36 -11.12
N PRO A 185 14.69 6.79 -9.84
CA PRO A 185 14.05 6.05 -8.75
C PRO A 185 12.53 6.00 -8.89
N SER A 186 11.91 7.05 -9.45
CA SER A 186 10.46 7.09 -9.68
C SER A 186 9.99 6.00 -10.64
N PHE A 187 10.66 5.83 -11.78
CA PHE A 187 10.31 4.75 -12.71
C PHE A 187 10.60 3.36 -12.14
N ALA A 188 11.70 3.20 -11.39
CA ALA A 188 12.00 1.93 -10.73
C ALA A 188 10.90 1.51 -9.74
N LEU A 189 10.40 2.45 -8.93
CA LEU A 189 9.29 2.22 -8.00
C LEU A 189 8.00 1.89 -8.76
N LEU A 190 7.68 2.65 -9.80
CA LEU A 190 6.46 2.45 -10.61
C LEU A 190 6.39 1.04 -11.19
N TYR A 191 7.48 0.54 -11.77
CA TYR A 191 7.51 -0.82 -12.32
C TYR A 191 7.44 -1.90 -11.24
N SER A 192 8.04 -1.66 -10.07
CA SER A 192 7.98 -2.59 -8.94
C SER A 192 6.57 -2.71 -8.35
N MET A 193 5.77 -1.64 -8.43
CA MET A 193 4.37 -1.63 -7.97
C MET A 193 3.42 -2.39 -8.92
N ASP A 194 3.73 -2.42 -10.22
CA ASP A 194 2.91 -3.08 -11.26
C ASP A 194 3.23 -4.58 -11.42
N GLU A 195 4.34 -5.05 -10.84
CA GLU A 195 4.74 -6.46 -10.94
C GLU A 195 3.78 -7.38 -10.17
N VAL A 196 3.04 -8.21 -10.92
CA VAL A 196 2.11 -9.19 -10.34
C VAL A 196 2.86 -10.47 -9.98
N ILE A 197 3.14 -10.63 -8.68
CA ILE A 197 3.64 -11.88 -8.09
C ILE A 197 2.47 -12.87 -7.94
N ASP A 198 2.74 -14.17 -8.10
CA ASP A 198 1.75 -15.24 -7.86
C ASP A 198 1.19 -15.15 -6.44
N PRO A 199 -0.09 -14.76 -6.26
CA PRO A 199 -0.63 -14.45 -4.96
C PRO A 199 -1.17 -15.71 -4.28
N ALA A 200 -1.00 -15.78 -2.96
CA ALA A 200 -1.49 -16.91 -2.17
C ALA A 200 -2.98 -16.79 -1.85
N ILE A 201 -3.52 -15.57 -1.82
CA ILE A 201 -4.91 -15.27 -1.46
C ILE A 201 -5.42 -14.18 -2.40
N THR A 202 -6.65 -14.31 -2.86
CA THR A 202 -7.37 -13.32 -3.63
C THR A 202 -8.59 -12.85 -2.85
N VAL A 203 -8.69 -11.53 -2.66
CA VAL A 203 -9.82 -10.85 -2.03
C VAL A 203 -10.40 -9.87 -3.04
N LYS A 204 -11.72 -9.87 -3.19
CA LYS A 204 -12.43 -8.87 -3.98
C LYS A 204 -13.09 -7.86 -3.04
N ALA A 205 -12.76 -6.59 -3.20
CA ALA A 205 -13.37 -5.47 -2.50
C ALA A 205 -14.33 -4.74 -3.44
N ILE A 206 -15.58 -4.61 -3.01
CA ILE A 206 -16.67 -3.99 -3.77
C ILE A 206 -17.14 -2.75 -3.04
N GLY A 207 -17.10 -1.60 -3.72
CA GLY A 207 -17.64 -0.34 -3.19
C GLY A 207 -19.13 -0.20 -3.47
N HIS A 208 -19.90 0.10 -2.42
CA HIS A 208 -21.33 0.40 -2.46
C HIS A 208 -21.59 1.76 -1.78
N GLN A 209 -22.74 2.37 -2.03
CA GLN A 209 -23.24 3.56 -1.33
C GLN A 209 -23.87 3.16 0.02
N TRP A 210 -23.25 3.34 1.18
CA TRP A 210 -21.88 3.82 1.46
C TRP A 210 -21.21 2.86 2.45
N TYR A 211 -20.67 1.76 1.93
CA TYR A 211 -19.98 0.71 2.66
C TYR A 211 -19.12 -0.14 1.71
N TRP A 212 -18.33 -1.05 2.26
CA TRP A 212 -17.50 -1.98 1.48
C TRP A 212 -17.92 -3.41 1.71
N SER A 213 -17.98 -4.21 0.64
CA SER A 213 -18.16 -5.66 0.74
C SER A 213 -16.88 -6.37 0.34
N TYR A 214 -16.55 -7.45 1.03
CA TYR A 214 -15.36 -8.26 0.78
C TYR A 214 -15.75 -9.70 0.48
N GLU A 215 -15.24 -10.24 -0.62
CA GLU A 215 -15.46 -11.62 -1.05
C GLU A 215 -14.12 -12.37 -1.16
N PHE A 216 -14.06 -13.56 -0.57
CA PHE A 216 -12.91 -14.47 -0.63
C PHE A 216 -13.23 -15.65 -1.56
N SER A 217 -12.93 -15.48 -2.86
CA SER A 217 -13.25 -16.47 -3.91
C SER A 217 -12.43 -17.75 -3.85
N ASP A 218 -11.24 -17.71 -3.25
CA ASP A 218 -10.34 -18.88 -3.21
C ASP A 218 -10.82 -19.94 -2.21
N TRP A 219 -11.69 -19.53 -1.29
CA TRP A 219 -12.22 -20.34 -0.21
C TRP A 219 -13.70 -20.58 -0.45
N SER A 220 -14.03 -21.70 -1.12
CA SER A 220 -15.41 -22.14 -1.34
C SER A 220 -15.78 -23.27 -0.38
N SER A 221 -16.94 -23.16 0.26
CA SER A 221 -17.60 -24.25 0.98
C SER A 221 -17.84 -25.43 0.03
N PRO A 222 -18.01 -26.68 0.52
CA PRO A 222 -18.41 -27.82 -0.32
C PRO A 222 -19.68 -27.58 -1.16
N ASN A 223 -20.53 -26.63 -0.75
CA ASN A 223 -21.76 -26.23 -1.44
C ASN A 223 -21.53 -25.20 -2.57
N GLY A 224 -20.32 -24.65 -2.69
CA GLY A 224 -19.94 -23.65 -3.68
C GLY A 224 -19.95 -22.21 -3.18
N ASP A 225 -20.43 -21.95 -1.96
CA ASP A 225 -20.50 -20.60 -1.40
C ASP A 225 -19.13 -20.10 -0.92
N SER A 226 -18.78 -18.89 -1.28
CA SER A 226 -17.57 -18.20 -0.82
C SER A 226 -17.83 -17.37 0.43
N ILE A 227 -16.80 -17.14 1.25
CA ILE A 227 -16.90 -16.20 2.37
C ILE A 227 -17.11 -14.79 1.80
N ALA A 228 -18.22 -14.16 2.20
CA ALA A 228 -18.54 -12.79 1.84
C ALA A 228 -19.16 -12.06 3.04
N PHE A 229 -18.75 -10.82 3.28
CA PHE A 229 -19.31 -9.98 4.33
C PHE A 229 -19.26 -8.50 3.96
N ASP A 230 -20.13 -7.74 4.59
CA ASP A 230 -20.19 -6.28 4.47
C ASP A 230 -19.48 -5.62 5.66
N SER A 231 -18.88 -4.46 5.40
CA SER A 231 -18.11 -3.65 6.35
C SER A 231 -18.71 -2.24 6.38
N TYR A 232 -19.43 -1.97 7.46
CA TYR A 232 -20.08 -0.69 7.74
C TYR A 232 -19.30 0.11 8.79
N MET A 233 -19.38 1.42 8.71
CA MET A 233 -18.85 2.32 9.74
C MET A 233 -19.63 2.15 11.05
N LEU A 234 -18.93 2.00 12.17
CA LEU A 234 -19.59 1.99 13.48
C LEU A 234 -20.10 3.40 13.84
N PRO A 235 -21.37 3.54 14.28
CA PRO A 235 -21.90 4.81 14.76
C PRO A 235 -21.27 5.18 16.11
N GLU A 236 -21.26 6.47 16.44
CA GLU A 236 -20.57 6.97 17.65
C GLU A 236 -21.12 6.39 18.97
N GLU A 237 -22.37 5.92 18.97
CA GLU A 237 -23.01 5.28 20.13
C GLU A 237 -22.50 3.86 20.43
N ASP A 238 -22.02 3.15 19.40
CA ASP A 238 -21.52 1.77 19.50
C ASP A 238 -19.99 1.72 19.69
N LEU A 239 -19.30 2.86 19.66
CA LEU A 239 -17.84 2.92 19.83
C LEU A 239 -17.42 2.65 21.27
N GLU A 240 -16.48 1.71 21.42
CA GLU A 240 -15.84 1.43 22.70
C GLU A 240 -14.71 2.42 23.02
N LYS A 241 -14.36 2.53 24.30
CA LYS A 241 -13.29 3.43 24.73
C LYS A 241 -11.93 3.01 24.14
N GLY A 242 -11.39 3.84 23.26
CA GLY A 242 -10.09 3.62 22.59
C GLY A 242 -10.23 3.42 21.07
N GLN A 243 -11.43 3.22 20.57
CA GLN A 243 -11.74 3.12 19.15
C GLN A 243 -11.74 4.50 18.45
N LEU A 244 -11.49 4.48 17.14
CA LEU A 244 -11.35 5.69 16.32
C LEU A 244 -12.68 6.06 15.64
N ARG A 245 -13.14 7.28 15.92
CA ARG A 245 -14.31 7.89 15.28
C ARG A 245 -14.12 7.98 13.77
N LEU A 246 -15.13 7.56 13.00
CA LEU A 246 -15.17 7.54 11.52
C LEU A 246 -14.20 6.58 10.81
N LEU A 247 -13.39 5.82 11.53
CA LEU A 247 -12.43 4.87 10.95
C LEU A 247 -12.77 3.42 11.30
N GLU A 248 -13.40 3.20 12.44
CA GLU A 248 -13.77 1.86 12.88
C GLU A 248 -14.97 1.32 12.13
N VAL A 249 -14.94 0.00 11.93
CA VAL A 249 -15.95 -0.77 11.21
C VAL A 249 -16.40 -1.96 12.04
N ASP A 250 -17.57 -2.48 11.73
CA ASP A 250 -18.10 -3.70 12.34
C ASP A 250 -17.26 -4.94 11.98
N ASN A 251 -17.02 -5.15 10.69
CA ASN A 251 -16.31 -6.30 10.14
C ASN A 251 -15.03 -5.83 9.43
N PRO A 252 -13.86 -5.92 10.09
CA PRO A 252 -12.59 -5.54 9.48
C PRO A 252 -12.08 -6.65 8.53
N LEU A 253 -11.32 -6.25 7.51
CA LEU A 253 -10.67 -7.17 6.59
C LEU A 253 -9.44 -7.80 7.23
N TYR A 254 -9.48 -9.09 7.54
CA TYR A 254 -8.33 -9.82 8.06
C TYR A 254 -7.43 -10.32 6.93
N LEU A 255 -6.13 -10.03 7.01
CA LEU A 255 -5.11 -10.49 6.05
C LEU A 255 -3.89 -11.07 6.80
N PRO A 256 -3.25 -12.14 6.30
CA PRO A 256 -2.05 -12.67 6.91
C PRO A 256 -0.82 -11.82 6.57
N VAL A 257 0.07 -11.64 7.54
CA VAL A 257 1.38 -11.02 7.33
C VAL A 257 2.30 -11.88 6.47
N GLN A 258 3.31 -11.24 5.86
CA GLN A 258 4.36 -11.89 5.06
C GLN A 258 3.85 -12.78 3.91
N THR A 259 2.66 -12.47 3.40
CA THR A 259 1.98 -13.24 2.37
C THR A 259 1.55 -12.31 1.24
N HIS A 260 1.71 -12.75 -0.01
CA HIS A 260 1.24 -12.01 -1.17
C HIS A 260 -0.28 -12.17 -1.32
N VAL A 261 -1.01 -11.07 -1.19
CA VAL A 261 -2.47 -11.01 -1.36
C VAL A 261 -2.79 -10.22 -2.62
N ARG A 262 -3.71 -10.73 -3.43
CA ARG A 262 -4.28 -10.02 -4.59
C ARG A 262 -5.58 -9.36 -4.16
N LEU A 263 -5.64 -8.04 -4.22
CA LEU A 263 -6.88 -7.29 -4.04
C LEU A 263 -7.47 -6.96 -5.41
N LEU A 264 -8.71 -7.36 -5.63
CA LEU A 264 -9.51 -7.01 -6.80
C LEU A 264 -10.50 -5.93 -6.39
N VAL A 265 -10.40 -4.74 -6.95
CA VAL A 265 -11.21 -3.57 -6.56
C VAL A 265 -12.20 -3.25 -7.67
N THR A 266 -13.49 -3.17 -7.33
CA THR A 266 -14.59 -2.81 -8.24
C THR A 266 -15.69 -2.09 -7.46
N SER A 267 -16.68 -1.53 -8.16
CA SER A 267 -17.91 -1.03 -7.53
C SER A 267 -19.13 -1.60 -8.25
N GLU A 268 -20.26 -1.63 -7.55
CA GLU A 268 -21.57 -1.97 -8.12
C GLU A 268 -22.35 -0.73 -8.60
N ASP A 269 -22.13 0.45 -8.00
CA ASP A 269 -22.96 1.64 -8.22
C ASP A 269 -22.21 2.81 -8.88
N VAL A 270 -21.39 3.54 -8.13
CA VAL A 270 -20.69 4.77 -8.53
C VAL A 270 -19.17 4.59 -8.41
N LEU A 271 -18.40 5.62 -8.73
CA LEU A 271 -16.96 5.58 -8.47
C LEU A 271 -16.70 5.66 -6.97
N HIS A 272 -15.83 4.77 -6.49
CA HIS A 272 -15.21 4.85 -5.15
C HIS A 272 -13.71 4.68 -5.30
N ALA A 273 -12.95 4.76 -4.22
CA ALA A 273 -11.54 4.38 -4.23
C ALA A 273 -11.15 3.71 -2.92
N TRP A 274 -10.61 2.50 -3.03
CA TRP A 274 -10.09 1.75 -1.90
C TRP A 274 -8.68 2.26 -1.60
N ALA A 275 -8.49 2.90 -0.45
CA ALA A 275 -7.24 3.55 -0.10
C ALA A 275 -6.87 3.33 1.37
N VAL A 276 -5.67 2.78 1.60
CA VAL A 276 -5.09 2.57 2.93
C VAL A 276 -3.68 3.17 2.93
N PRO A 277 -3.48 4.36 3.54
CA PRO A 277 -2.24 5.12 3.39
C PRO A 277 -0.98 4.42 3.91
N SER A 278 -1.06 3.75 5.06
CA SER A 278 0.07 2.97 5.64
C SER A 278 0.51 1.80 4.77
N LEU A 279 -0.37 1.30 3.89
CA LEU A 279 -0.03 0.28 2.90
C LEU A 279 0.45 0.87 1.57
N GLY A 280 0.39 2.19 1.40
CA GLY A 280 0.77 2.86 0.15
C GLY A 280 -0.13 2.50 -1.03
N ILE A 281 -1.36 2.03 -0.77
CA ILE A 281 -2.29 1.56 -1.79
C ILE A 281 -3.45 2.53 -1.90
N LYS A 282 -3.72 2.94 -3.14
CA LYS A 282 -4.95 3.61 -3.55
C LYS A 282 -5.33 3.06 -4.92
N MET A 283 -6.55 2.52 -5.05
CA MET A 283 -7.07 2.03 -6.32
C MET A 283 -8.54 2.38 -6.45
N ASP A 284 -8.90 2.94 -7.61
CA ASP A 284 -10.28 3.30 -7.89
C ASP A 284 -11.14 2.06 -8.09
N ALA A 285 -12.34 2.09 -7.54
CA ALA A 285 -13.37 1.08 -7.67
C ALA A 285 -14.36 1.58 -8.73
N CYS A 286 -14.22 1.08 -9.95
CA CYS A 286 -14.99 1.56 -11.11
C CYS A 286 -16.07 0.56 -11.50
N PRO A 287 -17.36 0.95 -11.58
CA PRO A 287 -18.41 0.07 -12.06
C PRO A 287 -18.08 -0.49 -13.46
N GLY A 288 -18.19 -1.81 -13.61
CA GLY A 288 -17.89 -2.49 -14.87
C GLY A 288 -16.40 -2.70 -15.17
N ARG A 289 -15.48 -2.38 -14.25
CA ARG A 289 -14.06 -2.71 -14.36
C ARG A 289 -13.54 -3.34 -13.06
N LEU A 290 -12.78 -4.41 -13.21
CA LEU A 290 -12.09 -5.05 -12.11
C LEU A 290 -10.62 -4.65 -12.15
N ASN A 291 -10.22 -3.78 -11.23
CA ASN A 291 -8.83 -3.36 -11.05
C ASN A 291 -8.12 -4.31 -10.09
N GLN A 292 -6.81 -4.51 -10.26
CA GLN A 292 -6.02 -5.42 -9.43
C GLN A 292 -4.88 -4.64 -8.75
N VAL A 293 -4.63 -4.96 -7.48
CA VAL A 293 -3.46 -4.49 -6.71
C VAL A 293 -2.88 -5.66 -5.93
N ALA A 294 -1.54 -5.72 -5.84
CA ALA A 294 -0.85 -6.64 -4.96
C ALA A 294 -0.62 -6.00 -3.58
N ILE A 295 -0.93 -6.74 -2.51
CA ILE A 295 -0.71 -6.34 -1.12
C ILE A 295 0.31 -7.30 -0.50
N PHE A 296 1.29 -6.72 0.20
CA PHE A 296 2.22 -7.46 1.04
C PHE A 296 2.40 -6.71 2.36
N LEU A 297 2.08 -7.37 3.46
CA LEU A 297 2.10 -6.80 4.81
C LEU A 297 3.40 -7.22 5.52
N ASN A 298 4.24 -6.26 5.88
CA ASN A 298 5.53 -6.51 6.52
C ASN A 298 5.40 -6.86 8.02
N ARG A 299 4.34 -6.37 8.67
CA ARG A 299 4.12 -6.51 10.11
C ARG A 299 2.65 -6.60 10.48
N GLU A 300 2.41 -7.11 11.68
CA GLU A 300 1.09 -7.18 12.31
C GLU A 300 0.62 -5.80 12.76
N GLY A 301 -0.69 -5.59 12.77
CA GLY A 301 -1.29 -4.31 13.14
C GLY A 301 -2.69 -4.10 12.56
N THR A 302 -3.27 -2.94 12.87
CA THR A 302 -4.56 -2.52 12.32
C THR A 302 -4.35 -1.24 11.50
N PHE A 303 -4.60 -1.33 10.20
CA PHE A 303 -4.37 -0.25 9.25
C PHE A 303 -5.71 0.32 8.79
N TYR A 304 -5.83 1.64 8.84
CA TYR A 304 -7.06 2.34 8.51
C TYR A 304 -6.96 3.06 7.18
N GLY A 305 -8.08 3.12 6.48
CA GLY A 305 -8.27 3.78 5.20
C GLY A 305 -9.62 4.46 5.11
N GLN A 306 -9.80 5.26 4.07
CA GLN A 306 -11.08 5.91 3.76
C GLN A 306 -11.30 5.94 2.25
N CYS A 307 -12.57 6.01 1.84
CA CYS A 307 -12.89 6.22 0.44
C CYS A 307 -12.24 7.51 -0.07
N SER A 308 -11.51 7.41 -1.17
CA SER A 308 -10.69 8.52 -1.71
C SER A 308 -11.14 9.02 -3.09
N GLU A 309 -12.40 8.73 -3.46
CA GLU A 309 -13.09 9.20 -4.66
C GLU A 309 -14.54 9.56 -4.34
N ILE A 310 -15.02 10.72 -4.80
CA ILE A 310 -16.30 11.29 -4.36
C ILE A 310 -17.49 10.41 -4.79
N CYS A 311 -18.20 9.83 -3.83
CA CYS A 311 -19.24 8.82 -4.09
C CYS A 311 -20.65 9.19 -3.56
N GLY A 312 -20.87 10.43 -3.11
CA GLY A 312 -22.19 10.93 -2.68
C GLY A 312 -22.20 11.56 -1.28
N ILE A 313 -23.38 11.60 -0.66
CA ILE A 313 -23.60 12.34 0.62
C ILE A 313 -22.78 11.77 1.79
N ASN A 314 -22.61 10.45 1.85
CA ASN A 314 -21.86 9.79 2.92
C ASN A 314 -20.45 9.37 2.49
N HIS A 315 -19.85 10.07 1.52
CA HIS A 315 -18.50 9.78 1.03
C HIS A 315 -17.46 9.70 2.16
N GLY A 316 -17.55 10.56 3.17
CA GLY A 316 -16.65 10.55 4.33
C GLY A 316 -16.94 9.49 5.40
N PHE A 317 -17.95 8.63 5.20
CA PHE A 317 -18.50 7.71 6.20
C PHE A 317 -18.46 6.23 5.78
N MET A 318 -17.51 5.87 4.91
CA MET A 318 -17.26 4.49 4.50
C MET A 318 -15.77 4.14 4.62
N PRO A 319 -15.28 3.97 5.86
CA PRO A 319 -13.88 3.68 6.11
C PRO A 319 -13.51 2.24 5.75
N ILE A 320 -12.21 1.99 5.77
CA ILE A 320 -11.60 0.70 5.51
C ILE A 320 -10.76 0.37 6.74
N CYS A 321 -10.90 -0.84 7.28
CA CYS A 321 -10.07 -1.33 8.38
C CYS A 321 -9.47 -2.68 7.97
N VAL A 322 -8.15 -2.75 7.94
CA VAL A 322 -7.40 -3.97 7.59
C VAL A 322 -6.63 -4.44 8.82
N LYS A 323 -6.90 -5.65 9.28
CA LYS A 323 -6.16 -6.29 10.38
C LYS A 323 -5.15 -7.28 9.83
N ALA A 324 -3.88 -6.95 9.99
CA ALA A 324 -2.77 -7.82 9.64
C ALA A 324 -2.44 -8.74 10.82
N VAL A 325 -2.62 -10.04 10.62
CA VAL A 325 -2.49 -11.06 11.68
C VAL A 325 -1.51 -12.16 11.29
N PRO A 326 -0.96 -12.93 12.25
CA PRO A 326 -0.22 -14.14 11.96
C PRO A 326 -1.04 -15.13 11.13
N LEU A 327 -0.36 -15.95 10.32
CA LEU A 327 -1.01 -16.94 9.47
C LEU A 327 -1.91 -17.91 10.27
N GLU A 328 -1.51 -18.30 11.48
CA GLU A 328 -2.29 -19.20 12.34
C GLU A 328 -3.63 -18.57 12.76
N SER A 329 -3.61 -17.30 13.17
CA SER A 329 -4.82 -16.55 13.53
C SER A 329 -5.69 -16.27 12.32
N TYR A 330 -5.10 -16.03 11.16
CA TYR A 330 -5.84 -15.90 9.90
C TYR A 330 -6.60 -17.20 9.58
N ILE A 331 -5.95 -18.37 9.68
CA ILE A 331 -6.58 -19.67 9.43
C ILE A 331 -7.72 -19.93 10.43
N SER A 332 -7.52 -19.60 11.72
CA SER A 332 -8.58 -19.76 12.71
C SER A 332 -9.78 -18.87 12.41
N TRP A 333 -9.53 -17.62 11.99
CA TRP A 333 -10.59 -16.69 11.58
C TRP A 333 -11.34 -17.22 10.36
N VAL A 334 -10.64 -17.65 9.30
CA VAL A 334 -11.27 -18.26 8.11
C VAL A 334 -12.13 -19.48 8.49
N SER A 335 -11.63 -20.34 9.38
CA SER A 335 -12.40 -21.49 9.88
C SER A 335 -13.69 -21.06 10.58
N SER A 336 -13.63 -20.04 11.43
CA SER A 336 -14.82 -19.56 12.14
C SER A 336 -15.88 -18.97 11.20
N GLN A 337 -15.45 -18.31 10.12
CA GLN A 337 -16.34 -17.80 9.09
C GLN A 337 -17.04 -18.94 8.33
N PHE A 338 -16.33 -20.04 8.05
CA PHE A 338 -16.95 -21.23 7.47
C PHE A 338 -17.97 -21.89 8.40
N ASP A 339 -17.65 -22.00 9.69
CA ASP A 339 -18.57 -22.59 10.67
C ASP A 339 -19.85 -21.77 10.78
N GLU A 340 -19.75 -20.43 10.69
CA GLU A 340 -20.90 -19.54 10.67
C GLU A 340 -21.74 -19.71 9.41
N LEU A 341 -21.14 -19.78 8.23
CA LEU A 341 -21.85 -20.07 6.97
C LEU A 341 -22.61 -21.40 7.03
N VAL A 342 -21.95 -22.47 7.49
CA VAL A 342 -22.56 -23.80 7.63
C VAL A 342 -23.66 -23.79 8.69
N PHE A 343 -23.50 -23.04 9.78
CA PHE A 343 -24.53 -22.91 10.81
C PHE A 343 -25.81 -22.28 10.23
N TRP A 344 -25.70 -21.21 9.45
CA TRP A 344 -26.87 -20.56 8.84
C TRP A 344 -27.56 -21.44 7.80
N ASP A 345 -26.80 -22.19 6.99
CA ASP A 345 -27.35 -23.19 6.06
C ASP A 345 -28.16 -24.27 6.79
N LEU A 346 -27.69 -24.72 7.96
CA LEU A 346 -28.36 -25.74 8.77
C LEU A 346 -29.52 -25.19 9.60
N ALA A 347 -29.44 -23.94 10.04
CA ALA A 347 -30.44 -23.29 10.90
C ALA A 347 -31.68 -22.79 10.12
N CYS A 348 -31.57 -22.55 8.81
CA CYS A 348 -32.68 -22.07 7.98
C CYS A 348 -32.79 -22.77 6.61
N PRO A 349 -33.13 -24.07 6.55
CA PRO A 349 -33.25 -24.81 5.29
C PRO A 349 -34.44 -24.40 4.39
N TYR A 350 -35.27 -23.43 4.79
CA TYR A 350 -36.53 -23.08 4.10
C TYR A 350 -36.63 -21.63 3.60
N PHE A 351 -35.60 -20.79 3.72
CA PHE A 351 -35.73 -19.36 3.37
C PHE A 351 -35.04 -18.92 2.07
N TRP A 352 -34.22 -19.77 1.44
CA TRP A 352 -33.64 -19.49 0.12
C TRP A 352 -33.92 -20.63 -0.86
N PRO A 353 -34.55 -20.39 -2.03
CA PRO A 353 -34.47 -21.37 -3.11
C PRO A 353 -33.00 -21.52 -3.55
N PRO A 354 -32.57 -22.74 -3.95
CA PRO A 354 -31.21 -22.95 -4.43
C PRO A 354 -30.91 -22.04 -5.63
N ALA A 355 -29.71 -21.46 -5.64
CA ALA A 355 -29.20 -20.53 -6.66
C ALA A 355 -29.19 -21.11 -8.10
N SER A 356 -29.52 -22.40 -8.28
CA SER A 356 -29.68 -23.06 -9.57
C SER A 356 -31.05 -22.86 -10.24
N SER A 357 -31.94 -22.04 -9.66
CA SER A 357 -33.32 -21.85 -10.15
C SER A 357 -33.61 -20.53 -10.86
N LEU A 358 -32.62 -19.67 -11.08
CA LEU A 358 -32.73 -18.51 -11.98
C LEU A 358 -32.06 -18.85 -13.31
N GLN A 359 -32.84 -19.47 -14.21
CA GLN A 359 -32.55 -19.58 -15.65
C GLN A 359 -32.67 -18.23 -16.35
#